data_AF-A0A1X3RHY4-F1
#
_entry.id   AF-A0A1X3RHY4-F1
#
_cell.length_a   1.000
_cell.length_b   1.000
_cell.length_c   1.000
_cell.angle_alpha   90.00
_cell.angle_beta   90.00
_cell.angle_gamma   90.00
#
_symmetry.space_group_name_H-M   'P 1'
#
loop_
_entity.id
_entity.type
_entity.pdbx_description
1 polymer ?
#
loop_
_entity_poly.entity_id
_entity_poly.type
_entity_poly.pdbx_seq_one_letter_code
_entity_poly.pdbx_strand_id
1 'polypeptide(L)'
;MSIKSSTHKGVGFNELRFEDQAGQEELFLHAQKDMNTVVLNNRSTSVNVDHSENVGRDQTQVVQRNQTVSVQGDQVTEIQGQQTITVTKNRSTVVNEAETLNVKGNITLQSLEGSIQIGTRSGYILITQDGDINIVGKNIVLNGTRIDLN
;
A
#
# COMPACT_ATOMS: atom_id res chain seq x y z
N MET A 1 -29.11 -9.02 25.33
CA MET A 1 -30.31 -9.36 24.53
C MET A 1 -29.88 -9.85 23.14
N SER A 2 -30.59 -10.79 22.50
CA SER A 2 -30.26 -11.26 21.14
C SER A 2 -31.50 -11.39 20.25
N ILE A 3 -31.38 -10.96 18.99
CA ILE A 3 -32.30 -11.32 17.91
C ILE A 3 -31.58 -12.33 17.04
N LYS A 4 -32.07 -13.58 17.03
CA LYS A 4 -31.46 -14.71 16.32
C LYS A 4 -32.48 -15.40 15.44
N SER A 5 -32.18 -15.57 14.15
CA SER A 5 -33.03 -16.30 13.21
C SER A 5 -32.62 -17.77 13.10
N SER A 6 -33.46 -18.61 12.51
CA SER A 6 -33.04 -19.93 11.99
C SER A 6 -33.16 -19.92 10.47
N THR A 7 -32.16 -20.47 9.77
CA THR A 7 -32.22 -20.58 8.30
C THR A 7 -33.46 -21.36 7.89
N HIS A 8 -34.31 -20.77 7.05
CA HIS A 8 -35.53 -21.45 6.58
C HIS A 8 -35.17 -22.64 5.68
N LYS A 9 -35.65 -23.84 6.04
CA LYS A 9 -35.37 -25.10 5.31
C LYS A 9 -33.86 -25.37 5.13
N GLY A 10 -33.05 -24.99 6.11
CA GLY A 10 -31.62 -25.23 6.10
C GLY A 10 -31.02 -25.14 7.50
N VAL A 11 -29.69 -25.20 7.56
CA VAL A 11 -28.91 -25.06 8.80
C VAL A 11 -28.26 -23.68 8.80
N GLY A 12 -28.17 -23.05 9.98
CA GLY A 12 -27.54 -21.74 10.17
C GLY A 12 -28.43 -20.69 10.81
N PHE A 13 -27.88 -19.49 11.01
CA PHE A 13 -28.58 -18.37 11.66
C PHE A 13 -27.95 -17.03 11.29
N ASN A 14 -28.75 -15.95 11.38
CA ASN A 14 -28.23 -14.59 11.51
C ASN A 14 -28.45 -14.16 12.96
N GLU A 15 -27.58 -13.29 13.49
CA GLU A 15 -27.67 -12.85 14.88
C GLU A 15 -27.22 -11.40 15.03
N LEU A 16 -27.99 -10.65 15.82
CA LEU A 16 -27.59 -9.38 16.42
C LEU A 16 -27.72 -9.54 17.93
N ARG A 17 -26.61 -9.45 18.66
CA ARG A 17 -26.55 -9.64 20.10
C ARG A 17 -25.86 -8.46 20.78
N PHE A 18 -26.44 -8.05 21.90
CA PHE A 18 -25.92 -7.07 22.84
C PHE A 18 -25.58 -7.79 24.15
N GLU A 19 -24.34 -7.71 24.59
CA GLU A 19 -23.85 -8.08 25.91
C GLU A 19 -23.59 -6.81 26.72
N ASP A 20 -24.19 -6.72 27.91
CA ASP A 20 -24.20 -5.51 28.75
C ASP A 20 -23.57 -5.78 30.14
N GLN A 21 -22.90 -6.94 30.31
CA GLN A 21 -22.11 -7.19 31.51
C GLN A 21 -20.94 -6.21 31.59
N ALA A 22 -20.88 -5.46 32.70
CA ALA A 22 -19.85 -4.46 32.93
C ALA A 22 -18.43 -5.00 32.72
N GLY A 23 -17.66 -4.33 31.86
CA GLY A 23 -16.28 -4.71 31.50
C GLY A 23 -16.17 -5.84 30.47
N GLN A 24 -17.29 -6.34 29.93
CA GLN A 24 -17.37 -7.38 28.90
C GLN A 24 -18.41 -7.01 27.83
N GLU A 25 -18.71 -5.72 27.68
CA GLU A 25 -19.72 -5.23 26.76
C GLU A 25 -19.37 -5.58 25.31
N GLU A 26 -20.34 -6.10 24.56
CA GLU A 26 -20.12 -6.53 23.18
C GLU A 26 -21.37 -6.28 22.31
N LEU A 27 -21.13 -5.80 21.09
CA LEU A 27 -22.08 -5.92 19.99
C LEU A 27 -21.59 -6.99 19.02
N PHE A 28 -22.32 -8.09 18.90
CA PHE A 28 -22.03 -9.16 17.94
C PHE A 28 -23.04 -9.13 16.80
N LEU A 29 -22.52 -9.12 15.56
CA LEU A 29 -23.30 -9.19 14.33
C LEU A 29 -22.80 -10.35 13.48
N HIS A 30 -23.69 -11.29 13.17
CA HIS A 30 -23.40 -12.43 12.31
C HIS A 30 -24.34 -12.50 11.12
N ALA A 31 -23.77 -12.55 9.92
CA ALA A 31 -24.47 -12.87 8.68
C ALA A 31 -24.09 -14.28 8.23
N GLN A 32 -25.08 -15.14 7.99
CA GLN A 32 -24.86 -16.55 7.62
C GLN A 32 -24.21 -16.71 6.23
N LYS A 33 -24.42 -15.75 5.33
CA LYS A 33 -23.98 -15.83 3.93
C LYS A 33 -23.46 -14.49 3.43
N ASP A 34 -24.37 -13.59 3.07
CA ASP A 34 -24.04 -12.31 2.46
C ASP A 34 -24.41 -11.18 3.43
N MET A 35 -23.51 -10.21 3.62
CA MET A 35 -23.80 -8.95 4.31
C MET A 35 -23.62 -7.80 3.33
N ASN A 36 -24.70 -7.08 3.04
CA ASN A 36 -24.66 -5.87 2.23
C ASN A 36 -24.88 -4.66 3.12
N THR A 37 -23.98 -3.67 3.03
CA THR A 37 -24.14 -2.38 3.73
C THR A 37 -24.14 -1.26 2.70
N VAL A 38 -25.26 -0.54 2.60
CA VAL A 38 -25.40 0.63 1.72
C VAL A 38 -25.64 1.86 2.57
N VAL A 39 -24.78 2.86 2.43
CA VAL A 39 -24.89 4.15 3.12
C VAL A 39 -24.98 5.24 2.07
N LEU A 40 -26.10 5.95 2.01
CA LEU A 40 -26.40 6.90 0.92
C LEU A 40 -25.68 8.25 1.06
N ASN A 41 -25.10 8.53 2.22
CA ASN A 41 -24.44 9.80 2.51
C ASN A 41 -23.06 9.54 3.12
N ASN A 42 -22.96 9.58 4.45
CA ASN A 42 -21.69 9.49 5.16
C ASN A 42 -21.67 8.26 6.08
N ARG A 43 -20.55 7.52 6.06
CA ARG A 43 -20.20 6.52 7.07
C ARG A 43 -18.94 6.99 7.79
N SER A 44 -19.00 7.04 9.12
CA SER A 44 -17.83 7.20 9.98
C SER A 44 -17.61 5.92 10.77
N THR A 45 -16.36 5.59 11.10
CA THR A 45 -16.01 4.47 11.97
C THR A 45 -14.82 4.91 12.82
N SER A 46 -14.98 4.81 14.13
CA SER A 46 -13.93 5.13 15.11
C SER A 46 -13.74 3.92 16.01
N VAL A 47 -12.51 3.44 16.08
CA VAL A 47 -12.10 2.31 16.92
C VAL A 47 -10.98 2.83 17.81
N ASN A 48 -11.22 2.87 19.13
CA ASN A 48 -10.34 3.57 20.06
C ASN A 48 -9.10 2.75 20.47
N VAL A 49 -9.13 1.44 20.26
CA VAL A 49 -8.05 0.52 20.63
C VAL A 49 -7.54 -0.17 19.36
N ASP A 50 -8.11 -1.33 19.01
CA ASP A 50 -7.61 -2.15 17.90
C ASP A 50 -8.70 -2.49 16.88
N HIS A 51 -8.34 -2.48 15.60
CA HIS A 51 -9.17 -2.99 14.51
C HIS A 51 -8.46 -4.14 13.80
N SER A 52 -9.13 -5.28 13.67
CA SER A 52 -8.66 -6.43 12.89
C SER A 52 -9.69 -6.76 11.81
N GLU A 53 -9.23 -6.89 10.57
CA GLU A 53 -10.02 -7.34 9.42
C GLU A 53 -9.34 -8.57 8.81
N ASN A 54 -10.11 -9.62 8.54
CA ASN A 54 -9.63 -10.82 7.85
C ASN A 54 -10.57 -11.15 6.70
N VAL A 55 -10.02 -11.16 5.48
CA VAL A 55 -10.76 -11.48 4.25
C VAL A 55 -10.24 -12.82 3.72
N GLY A 56 -11.10 -13.85 3.70
CA GLY A 56 -10.69 -15.21 3.33
C GLY A 56 -10.43 -15.45 1.84
N ARG A 57 -10.75 -14.47 0.98
CA ARG A 57 -10.51 -14.50 -0.47
C ARG A 57 -10.06 -13.12 -0.95
N ASP A 58 -10.91 -12.40 -1.68
CA ASP A 58 -10.54 -11.18 -2.38
C ASP A 58 -11.14 -9.93 -1.70
N GLN A 59 -10.35 -8.86 -1.62
CA GLN A 59 -10.80 -7.54 -1.21
C GLN A 59 -10.60 -6.55 -2.35
N THR A 60 -11.67 -5.85 -2.73
CA THR A 60 -11.62 -4.77 -3.72
C THR A 60 -12.03 -3.47 -3.04
N GLN A 61 -11.18 -2.45 -3.11
CA GLN A 61 -11.45 -1.12 -2.61
C GLN A 61 -11.43 -0.11 -3.77
N VAL A 62 -12.52 0.67 -3.91
CA VAL A 62 -12.63 1.71 -4.94
C VAL A 62 -12.95 3.03 -4.26
N VAL A 63 -12.06 4.01 -4.38
CA VAL A 63 -12.25 5.38 -3.89
C VAL A 63 -12.30 6.31 -5.09
N GLN A 64 -13.44 6.96 -5.32
CA GLN A 64 -13.67 7.76 -6.53
C GLN A 64 -12.97 9.12 -6.53
N ARG A 65 -12.62 9.64 -5.35
CA ARG A 65 -11.94 10.93 -5.19
C ARG A 65 -10.58 10.70 -4.51
N ASN A 66 -10.47 11.06 -3.24
CA ASN A 66 -9.21 11.09 -2.53
C ASN A 66 -9.20 10.03 -1.42
N GLN A 67 -8.09 9.34 -1.28
CA GLN A 67 -7.76 8.50 -0.14
C GLN A 67 -6.54 9.08 0.56
N THR A 68 -6.67 9.32 1.86
CA THR A 68 -5.55 9.72 2.72
C THR A 68 -5.36 8.64 3.76
N VAL A 69 -4.13 8.14 3.88
CA VAL A 69 -3.72 7.19 4.93
C VAL A 69 -2.64 7.87 5.76
N SER A 70 -2.82 7.88 7.08
CA SER A 70 -1.85 8.42 8.03
C SER A 70 -1.63 7.37 9.12
N VAL A 71 -0.37 6.96 9.29
CA VAL A 71 0.06 5.98 10.28
C VAL A 71 1.13 6.67 11.13
N GLN A 72 0.90 6.73 12.44
CA GLN A 72 1.82 7.42 13.37
C GLN A 72 2.98 6.53 13.82
N GLY A 73 2.74 5.23 13.89
CA GLY A 73 3.77 4.22 14.13
C GLY A 73 4.23 3.59 12.82
N ASP A 74 4.48 2.28 12.86
CA ASP A 74 5.02 1.56 11.73
C ASP A 74 3.92 1.06 10.77
N GLN A 75 4.23 1.07 9.47
CA GLN A 75 3.44 0.38 8.45
C GLN A 75 4.28 -0.75 7.85
N VAL A 76 3.77 -1.98 7.95
CA VAL A 76 4.33 -3.15 7.28
C VAL A 76 3.37 -3.62 6.19
N THR A 77 3.89 -3.95 5.02
CA THR A 77 3.11 -4.49 3.91
C THR A 77 3.86 -5.68 3.33
N GLU A 78 3.25 -6.86 3.45
CA GLU A 78 3.80 -8.11 2.90
C GLU A 78 2.92 -8.57 1.74
N ILE A 79 3.55 -8.78 0.58
CA ILE A 79 2.88 -9.24 -0.64
C ILE A 79 3.65 -10.46 -1.13
N GLN A 80 3.06 -11.64 -0.99
CA GLN A 80 3.67 -12.89 -1.45
C GLN A 80 3.57 -13.06 -2.98
N GLY A 81 2.57 -12.43 -3.59
CA GLY A 81 2.36 -12.40 -5.03
C GLY A 81 3.03 -11.20 -5.69
N GLN A 82 2.38 -10.67 -6.73
CA GLN A 82 2.85 -9.50 -7.47
C GLN A 82 2.20 -8.21 -6.94
N GLN A 83 3.01 -7.15 -6.83
CA GLN A 83 2.51 -5.79 -6.64
C GLN A 83 2.63 -4.99 -7.94
N THR A 84 1.53 -4.41 -8.40
CA THR A 84 1.50 -3.48 -9.54
C THR A 84 0.97 -2.15 -9.08
N ILE A 85 1.70 -1.07 -9.35
CA ILE A 85 1.32 0.30 -9.01
C ILE A 85 1.31 1.13 -10.29
N THR A 86 0.14 1.65 -10.65
CA THR A 86 -0.02 2.57 -11.78
C THR A 86 -0.36 3.96 -11.24
N VAL A 87 0.51 4.94 -11.52
CA VAL A 87 0.28 6.35 -11.21
C VAL A 87 0.23 7.12 -12.52
N THR A 88 -0.90 7.74 -12.85
CA THR A 88 -1.12 8.41 -14.15
C THR A 88 -0.57 9.83 -14.19
N LYS A 89 -0.30 10.42 -13.03
CA LYS A 89 0.35 11.72 -12.88
C LYS A 89 1.68 11.52 -12.16
N ASN A 90 1.92 12.29 -11.10
CA ASN A 90 3.20 12.31 -10.41
C ASN A 90 3.18 11.38 -9.20
N ARG A 91 4.29 10.68 -8.97
CA ARG A 91 4.61 10.02 -7.71
C ARG A 91 5.76 10.79 -7.04
N SER A 92 5.60 11.12 -5.76
CA SER A 92 6.66 11.71 -4.94
C SER A 92 6.83 10.85 -3.70
N THR A 93 8.09 10.52 -3.39
CA THR A 93 8.47 9.79 -2.19
C THR A 93 9.50 10.63 -1.44
N VAL A 94 9.30 10.85 -0.15
CA VAL A 94 10.25 11.52 0.73
C VAL A 94 10.58 10.58 1.87
N VAL A 95 11.85 10.23 2.00
CA VAL A 95 12.39 9.41 3.10
C VAL A 95 13.44 10.25 3.81
N ASN A 96 13.19 10.59 5.08
CA ASN A 96 14.05 11.50 5.83
C ASN A 96 15.36 10.85 6.30
N GLU A 97 15.34 9.54 6.50
CA GLU A 97 16.51 8.78 6.93
C GLU A 97 17.07 7.98 5.75
N ALA A 98 16.78 6.67 5.67
CA ALA A 98 17.35 5.80 4.66
C ALA A 98 16.27 5.05 3.88
N GLU A 99 16.43 4.98 2.56
CA GLU A 99 15.69 4.09 1.67
C GLU A 99 16.62 2.96 1.22
N THR A 100 16.16 1.71 1.28
CA THR A 100 16.91 0.54 0.81
C THR A 100 16.08 -0.25 -0.17
N LEU A 101 16.63 -0.52 -1.35
CA LEU A 101 16.02 -1.35 -2.38
C LEU A 101 16.87 -2.62 -2.61
N ASN A 102 16.36 -3.76 -2.14
CA ASN A 102 16.99 -5.06 -2.35
C ASN A 102 16.18 -5.89 -3.35
N VAL A 103 16.76 -6.16 -4.53
CA VAL A 103 16.12 -6.95 -5.58
C VAL A 103 17.06 -8.07 -6.00
N LYS A 104 16.59 -9.33 -5.95
CA LYS A 104 17.38 -10.50 -6.38
C LYS A 104 17.54 -10.57 -7.91
N GLY A 105 16.49 -10.13 -8.63
CA GLY A 105 16.49 -10.04 -10.08
C GLY A 105 16.96 -8.65 -10.55
N ASN A 106 16.40 -8.20 -11.68
CA ASN A 106 16.79 -6.93 -12.29
C ASN A 106 16.06 -5.74 -11.65
N ILE A 107 16.76 -4.60 -11.60
CA ILE A 107 16.17 -3.28 -11.41
C ILE A 107 16.16 -2.60 -12.78
N THR A 108 14.98 -2.24 -13.28
CA THR A 108 14.83 -1.49 -14.53
C THR A 108 14.32 -0.09 -14.21
N LEU A 109 15.11 0.93 -14.56
CA LEU A 109 14.70 2.33 -14.55
C LEU A 109 14.64 2.79 -16.00
N GLN A 110 13.48 3.25 -16.44
CA GLN A 110 13.29 3.73 -17.80
C GLN A 110 12.45 5.00 -17.77
N SER A 111 12.97 6.02 -18.44
CA SER A 111 12.18 7.17 -18.85
C SER A 111 11.84 6.98 -20.32
N LEU A 112 10.55 7.11 -20.68
CA LEU A 112 10.09 6.92 -22.06
C LEU A 112 10.31 8.15 -22.92
N GLU A 113 10.24 9.34 -22.32
CA GLU A 113 10.31 10.62 -23.03
C GLU A 113 11.31 11.60 -22.41
N GLY A 114 11.63 11.47 -21.12
CA GLY A 114 12.54 12.35 -20.40
C GLY A 114 13.89 11.71 -20.06
N SER A 115 14.62 12.33 -19.14
CA SER A 115 15.92 11.87 -18.66
C SER A 115 15.82 11.02 -17.39
N ILE A 116 16.85 10.22 -17.09
CA ILE A 116 17.03 9.52 -15.81
C ILE A 116 18.19 10.16 -15.06
N GLN A 117 17.95 10.66 -13.85
CA GLN A 117 18.98 11.25 -12.99
C GLN A 117 19.11 10.48 -11.67
N ILE A 118 20.34 10.14 -11.31
CA ILE A 118 20.71 9.60 -9.99
C ILE A 118 21.77 10.54 -9.43
N GLY A 119 21.48 11.25 -8.33
CA GLY A 119 22.39 12.28 -7.86
C GLY A 119 22.26 12.64 -6.40
N THR A 120 23.27 13.36 -5.94
CA THR A 120 23.37 14.01 -4.63
C THR A 120 23.30 15.53 -4.82
N ARG A 121 23.45 16.30 -3.73
CA ARG A 121 23.48 17.76 -3.78
C ARG A 121 24.54 18.35 -4.73
N SER A 122 25.65 17.65 -4.98
CA SER A 122 26.81 18.23 -5.69
C SER A 122 27.38 17.35 -6.80
N GLY A 123 26.70 16.26 -7.17
CA GLY A 123 27.11 15.39 -8.27
C GLY A 123 26.00 14.45 -8.68
N TYR A 124 25.99 14.03 -9.93
CA TYR A 124 24.95 13.19 -10.52
C TYR A 124 25.46 12.33 -11.66
N ILE A 125 24.71 11.27 -11.96
CA ILE A 125 24.69 10.54 -13.21
C ILE A 125 23.37 10.90 -13.89
N LEU A 126 23.42 11.37 -15.13
CA LEU A 126 22.27 11.74 -15.93
C LEU A 126 22.34 11.02 -17.27
N ILE A 127 21.30 10.27 -17.59
CA ILE A 127 21.02 9.79 -18.94
C ILE A 127 20.02 10.76 -19.54
N THR A 128 20.42 11.52 -20.55
CA THR A 128 19.55 12.50 -21.19
C THR A 128 18.50 11.81 -22.06
N GLN A 129 17.46 12.54 -22.47
CA GLN A 129 16.45 12.04 -23.41
C GLN A 129 17.05 11.67 -24.79
N ASP A 130 18.17 12.30 -25.17
CA ASP A 130 18.87 12.07 -26.44
C ASP A 130 19.89 10.91 -26.34
N GLY A 131 20.04 10.32 -25.15
CA GLY A 131 20.89 9.15 -24.90
C GLY A 131 22.30 9.47 -24.39
N ASP A 132 22.65 10.73 -24.18
CA ASP A 132 23.94 11.11 -23.61
C ASP A 132 24.04 10.68 -22.15
N ILE A 133 25.22 10.21 -21.74
CA ILE A 133 25.52 9.86 -20.34
C ILE A 133 26.48 10.88 -19.75
N ASN A 134 25.96 11.72 -18.86
CA ASN A 134 26.74 12.71 -18.12
C ASN A 134 27.02 12.21 -16.70
N ILE A 135 28.31 12.10 -16.34
CA ILE A 135 28.76 11.78 -14.99
C ILE A 135 29.48 13.01 -14.45
N VAL A 136 28.91 13.66 -13.44
CA VAL A 136 29.40 14.94 -12.93
C VAL A 136 29.64 14.84 -11.42
N GLY A 137 30.82 15.27 -10.98
CA GLY A 137 31.19 15.37 -9.57
C GLY A 137 32.53 16.07 -9.39
N LYS A 138 32.89 16.40 -8.14
CA LYS A 138 34.18 17.04 -7.82
C LYS A 138 35.37 16.20 -8.29
N ASN A 139 35.28 14.89 -8.10
CA ASN A 139 36.25 13.90 -8.56
C ASN A 139 35.46 12.74 -9.19
N ILE A 140 35.92 12.23 -10.32
CA ILE A 140 35.43 11.00 -10.93
C ILE A 140 36.57 9.99 -10.87
N VAL A 141 36.37 8.90 -10.13
CA VAL A 141 37.35 7.82 -10.00
C VAL A 141 36.79 6.60 -10.71
N LEU A 142 37.47 6.16 -11.77
CA LEU A 142 37.11 4.96 -12.53
C LEU A 142 38.20 3.91 -12.29
N ASN A 143 37.83 2.81 -11.65
CA ASN A 143 38.74 1.71 -11.32
C ASN A 143 38.18 0.41 -11.90
N GLY A 144 39.03 -0.36 -12.57
CA GLY A 144 38.69 -1.67 -13.09
C GLY A 144 39.95 -2.37 -13.59
N THR A 145 39.87 -3.69 -13.79
CA THR A 145 40.95 -4.44 -14.46
C THR A 145 41.12 -4.02 -15.92
N ARG A 146 40.08 -3.41 -16.53
CA ARG A 146 40.08 -2.83 -17.88
C ARG A 146 39.10 -1.66 -17.95
N ILE A 147 39.50 -0.56 -18.59
CA ILE A 147 38.66 0.60 -18.91
C ILE A 147 38.89 0.90 -20.39
N ASP A 148 37.85 0.77 -21.20
CA ASP A 148 37.89 1.13 -22.62
C ASP A 148 37.25 2.52 -22.79
N LEU A 149 38.03 3.46 -23.33
CA LEU A 149 37.56 4.77 -23.77
C LEU A 149 37.83 4.83 -25.27
N ASN A 150 36.78 5.04 -26.07
CA ASN A 150 36.87 5.12 -27.52
C ASN A 150 36.51 6.52 -27.99
#